data_AF-A0A3D3Q8V8-F1
#
_entry.id   AF-A0A3D3Q8V8-F1
#
_cell.length_a   1.000
_cell.length_b   1.000
_cell.length_c   1.000
_cell.angle_alpha   90.00
_cell.angle_beta   90.00
_cell.angle_gamma   90.00
#
_symmetry.space_group_name_H-M   'P 1'
#
loop_
_entity.id
_entity.type
_entity.pdbx_description
1 polymer ?
#
loop_
_entity_poly.entity_id
_entity_poly.type
_entity_poly.pdbx_seq_one_letter_code
_entity_poly.pdbx_strand_id
1 'polypeptide(L)'
;MTEIRTRTRLKILAGLVVFMFAALTTRLWFLQVLASDQFAALANQNQVRLVPIDPLRGLILDRRGDTIVGNRASAVVTVDRAAMAPHEESVLYNLSKV
;
A
#
# COMPACT_ATOMS: atom_id res chain seq x y z
N MET A 1 -50.88 -33.11 5.58
CA MET A 1 -49.68 -33.11 6.46
C MET A 1 -48.41 -32.53 5.80
N THR A 2 -48.37 -32.26 4.49
CA THR A 2 -47.17 -31.76 3.78
C THR A 2 -46.87 -30.27 4.00
N GLU A 3 -47.88 -29.40 4.12
CA GLU A 3 -47.66 -27.95 4.28
C GLU A 3 -46.90 -27.57 5.55
N ILE A 4 -47.21 -28.19 6.69
CA ILE A 4 -46.58 -27.85 7.98
C ILE A 4 -45.07 -28.14 7.92
N ARG A 5 -44.67 -29.25 7.31
CA ARG A 5 -43.25 -29.64 7.18
C ARG A 5 -42.48 -28.71 6.24
N THR A 6 -43.10 -28.24 5.17
CA THR A 6 -42.49 -27.27 4.24
C THR A 6 -42.34 -25.89 4.89
N ARG A 7 -43.35 -25.40 5.62
CA ARG A 7 -43.28 -24.11 6.34
C ARG A 7 -42.17 -24.12 7.40
N THR A 8 -41.99 -25.21 8.15
CA THR A 8 -40.93 -25.32 9.14
C THR A 8 -39.53 -25.32 8.51
N ARG A 9 -39.34 -26.05 7.39
CA ARG A 9 -38.07 -26.05 6.65
C ARG A 9 -37.71 -24.66 6.13
N LEU A 10 -38.71 -23.93 5.60
CA LEU A 10 -38.52 -22.57 5.11
C LEU A 10 -38.11 -21.60 6.22
N LYS A 11 -38.71 -21.73 7.42
CA LYS A 11 -38.32 -20.95 8.60
C LYS A 11 -36.90 -21.24 9.07
N ILE A 12 -36.49 -22.51 9.06
CA ILE A 12 -35.12 -22.92 9.43
C ILE A 12 -34.11 -22.33 8.43
N LEU A 13 -34.39 -22.43 7.12
CA LEU A 13 -33.54 -21.84 6.08
C LEU A 13 -33.46 -20.31 6.21
N ALA A 14 -34.58 -19.64 6.45
CA ALA A 14 -34.59 -18.19 6.67
C ALA A 14 -33.77 -17.80 7.90
N GLY A 15 -33.89 -18.55 9.01
CA GLY A 15 -33.07 -18.34 10.20
C GLY A 15 -31.58 -18.52 9.93
N LEU A 16 -31.20 -19.53 9.14
CA LEU A 16 -29.81 -19.76 8.75
C LEU A 16 -29.25 -18.61 7.91
N VAL A 17 -30.02 -18.11 6.93
CA VAL A 17 -29.63 -16.97 6.10
C VAL A 17 -29.43 -15.73 6.97
N VAL A 18 -30.39 -15.42 7.86
CA VAL A 18 -30.28 -14.29 8.78
C VAL A 18 -29.05 -14.41 9.68
N PHE A 19 -28.78 -15.60 10.22
CA PHE A 19 -27.60 -15.86 11.03
C PHE A 19 -26.30 -15.62 10.24
N MET A 20 -26.24 -16.08 8.99
CA MET A 20 -25.07 -15.88 8.13
C MET A 20 -24.84 -14.40 7.84
N PHE A 21 -25.90 -13.65 7.53
CA PHE A 21 -25.81 -12.20 7.37
C PHE A 21 -25.36 -11.50 8.66
N ALA A 22 -25.91 -11.89 9.81
CA ALA A 22 -25.50 -11.33 11.10
C ALA A 22 -24.00 -11.55 11.35
N ALA A 23 -23.49 -12.77 11.09
CA ALA A 23 -22.07 -13.07 11.24
C ALA A 23 -21.18 -12.20 10.32
N LEU A 24 -21.59 -12.03 9.06
CA LEU A 24 -20.87 -11.17 8.11
C LEU A 24 -20.93 -9.69 8.52
N THR A 25 -22.08 -9.19 8.98
CA THR A 25 -22.23 -7.82 9.47
C THR A 25 -21.39 -7.58 10.71
N THR A 26 -21.36 -8.51 11.68
CA THR A 26 -20.48 -8.42 12.84
C THR A 26 -19.01 -8.39 12.43
N ARG A 27 -18.61 -9.24 11.47
CA ARG A 27 -17.24 -9.24 10.94
C ARG A 27 -16.89 -7.92 10.26
N LEU A 28 -17.81 -7.37 9.47
CA LEU A 28 -17.61 -6.07 8.83
C LEU A 28 -17.50 -4.95 9.86
N TRP A 29 -18.39 -4.92 10.85
CA TRP A 29 -18.36 -3.94 11.93
C TRP A 29 -17.03 -3.97 12.71
N PHE A 30 -16.51 -5.17 12.99
CA PHE A 30 -15.18 -5.32 13.59
C PHE A 30 -14.09 -4.66 12.76
N LEU A 31 -14.07 -4.90 11.44
CA LEU A 31 -13.08 -4.30 10.54
C LEU A 31 -13.21 -2.79 10.43
N GLN A 32 -14.44 -2.27 10.48
CA GLN A 32 -14.73 -0.84 10.29
C GLN A 32 -14.56 -0.01 11.57
N VAL A 33 -14.83 -0.58 12.75
CA VAL A 33 -14.82 0.15 14.03
C VAL A 33 -13.58 -0.16 14.85
N LEU A 34 -13.32 -1.44 15.15
CA LEU A 34 -12.18 -1.82 15.99
C LEU A 34 -10.85 -1.70 15.24
N ALA A 35 -10.86 -2.01 13.95
CA ALA A 35 -9.66 -1.97 13.11
C ALA A 35 -9.58 -0.72 12.21
N SER A 36 -10.44 0.29 12.41
CA SER A 36 -10.46 1.50 11.56
C SER A 36 -9.12 2.22 11.55
N ASP A 37 -8.61 2.54 12.75
CA ASP A 37 -7.45 3.42 12.91
C ASP A 37 -6.17 2.77 12.36
N GLN A 38 -6.01 1.45 12.56
CA GLN A 38 -4.88 0.71 12.02
C GLN A 38 -4.88 0.69 10.48
N PHE A 39 -6.03 0.46 9.84
CA PHE A 39 -6.11 0.41 8.39
C PHE A 39 -6.04 1.81 7.76
N ALA A 40 -6.57 2.82 8.43
CA ALA A 40 -6.40 4.22 8.03
C ALA A 40 -4.93 4.66 8.13
N ALA A 41 -4.21 4.26 9.18
CA ALA A 41 -2.77 4.56 9.32
C ALA A 41 -1.93 3.86 8.24
N LEU A 42 -2.20 2.58 7.96
CA LEU A 42 -1.55 1.82 6.89
C LEU A 42 -1.80 2.42 5.51
N ALA A 43 -3.03 2.88 5.23
CA ALA A 43 -3.37 3.54 3.98
C ALA A 43 -2.61 4.88 3.81
N ASN A 44 -2.51 5.68 4.87
CA ASN A 44 -1.76 6.94 4.84
C ASN A 44 -0.26 6.72 4.57
N GLN A 45 0.36 5.71 5.18
CA GLN A 45 1.76 5.37 4.94
C GLN A 45 2.02 4.91 3.50
N ASN A 46 1.05 4.21 2.89
CA ASN A 46 1.14 3.81 1.49
C ASN A 46 0.88 4.97 0.51
N GLN A 47 0.23 6.05 0.95
CA GLN A 47 -0.13 7.18 0.08
C GLN A 47 0.97 8.24 -0.01
N VAL A 48 1.72 8.49 1.07
CA VAL A 48 2.74 9.56 1.10
C VAL A 48 4.12 8.94 1.29
N ARG A 49 4.85 8.80 0.17
CA ARG A 49 6.28 8.49 0.21
C ARG A 49 7.07 9.79 0.22
N LEU A 50 7.69 10.11 1.36
CA LEU A 50 8.64 11.22 1.45
C LEU A 50 9.91 10.85 0.66
N VAL A 51 10.15 11.54 -0.45
CA VAL A 51 11.40 11.47 -1.20
C VAL A 51 12.23 12.68 -0.76
N PRO A 52 13.29 12.50 0.04
CA PRO A 52 14.16 13.62 0.39
C PRO A 52 14.84 14.15 -0.87
N ILE A 53 14.78 15.46 -1.07
CA ILE A 53 15.56 16.15 -2.09
C ILE A 53 16.79 16.75 -1.43
N ASP A 54 17.97 16.35 -1.89
CA ASP A 54 19.21 16.95 -1.38
C ASP A 54 19.30 18.40 -1.84
N PRO A 55 19.62 19.34 -0.93
CA PRO A 55 19.80 20.73 -1.30
C PRO A 55 21.04 20.89 -2.19
N LEU A 56 20.97 21.80 -3.16
CA LEU A 56 22.13 22.15 -3.98
C LEU A 56 23.22 22.80 -3.12
N ARG A 57 24.48 22.36 -3.26
CA ARG A 57 25.61 22.97 -2.56
C ARG A 57 25.98 24.30 -3.24
N GLY A 58 26.32 25.30 -2.44
CA GLY A 58 26.78 26.60 -2.95
C GLY A 58 28.02 26.47 -3.83
N LEU A 59 28.11 27.32 -4.86
CA LEU A 59 29.26 27.39 -5.76
C LEU A 59 30.43 28.05 -5.03
N ILE A 60 31.63 27.48 -5.16
CA ILE A 60 32.87 28.12 -4.70
C ILE A 60 33.55 28.73 -5.92
N LEU A 61 33.71 30.05 -5.89
CA LEU A 61 34.30 30.83 -6.98
C LEU A 61 35.73 31.26 -6.61
N ASP A 62 36.61 31.36 -7.61
CA ASP A 62 37.87 32.08 -7.49
C ASP A 62 37.63 33.61 -7.46
N ARG A 63 38.65 34.38 -7.11
CA ARG A 63 38.67 35.86 -7.13
C ARG A 63 38.30 36.46 -8.50
N ARG A 64 38.41 35.69 -9.57
CA ARG A 64 38.05 36.09 -10.94
C ARG A 64 36.61 35.72 -11.33
N GLY A 65 35.86 35.05 -10.45
CA GLY A 65 34.49 34.59 -10.69
C GLY A 65 34.39 33.20 -11.31
N ASP A 66 35.51 32.51 -11.55
CA ASP A 66 35.53 31.16 -12.11
C ASP A 66 35.14 30.11 -11.05
N THR A 67 34.30 29.13 -11.42
CA THR A 67 33.83 28.10 -10.48
C THR A 67 34.89 27.02 -10.27
N ILE A 68 35.36 26.85 -9.02
CA ILE A 68 36.30 25.80 -8.62
C ILE A 68 35.56 24.54 -8.15
N VAL A 69 34.46 24.72 -7.41
CA VAL A 69 33.60 23.62 -6.93
C VAL A 69 32.15 23.97 -7.18
N GLY A 70 31.43 23.07 -7.86
CA GLY A 70 30.01 23.24 -8.16
C GLY A 70 29.26 21.92 -8.25
N ASN A 71 27.95 22.00 -8.38
CA ASN A 71 27.08 20.83 -8.57
C ASN A 71 27.00 20.45 -10.06
N ARG A 72 26.95 19.14 -10.32
CA ARG A 72 26.64 18.58 -11.64
C ARG A 72 25.42 17.67 -11.53
N ALA A 73 24.56 17.69 -12.53
CA ALA A 73 23.47 16.72 -12.62
C ALA A 73 24.07 15.31 -12.79
N SER A 74 23.60 14.34 -12.00
CA SER A 74 23.96 12.92 -12.14
C SER A 74 22.68 12.10 -12.20
N ALA A 75 22.61 11.17 -13.15
CA ALA A 75 21.50 10.24 -13.21
C ALA A 75 21.63 9.23 -12.06
N VAL A 76 20.55 9.04 -11.29
CA VAL A 76 20.45 8.04 -10.23
C VAL A 76 19.20 7.21 -10.48
N VAL A 77 19.36 5.89 -10.48
CA VAL A 77 18.24 4.94 -10.60
C VAL A 77 17.82 4.53 -9.19
N THR A 78 16.56 4.76 -8.85
CA THR A 78 15.97 4.33 -7.56
C THR A 78 14.95 3.24 -7.83
N VAL A 79 15.00 2.16 -7.06
CA VAL A 79 14.06 1.04 -7.21
C VAL A 79 13.24 0.86 -5.93
N ASP A 80 11.96 0.56 -6.11
CA ASP A 80 11.06 0.17 -5.04
C ASP A 80 11.11 -1.35 -4.84
N ARG A 81 11.55 -1.78 -3.65
CA ARG A 81 11.69 -3.19 -3.31
C ARG A 81 10.35 -3.92 -3.31
N ALA A 82 9.25 -3.26 -2.95
CA ALA A 82 7.93 -3.88 -2.89
C ALA A 82 7.42 -4.24 -4.30
N ALA A 83 7.73 -3.40 -5.29
CA ALA A 83 7.39 -3.66 -6.70
C ALA A 83 8.29 -4.74 -7.34
N MET A 84 9.50 -4.93 -6.81
CA MET A 84 10.47 -5.93 -7.28
C MET A 84 10.23 -7.34 -6.72
N ALA A 85 9.49 -7.50 -5.62
CA ALA A 85 9.40 -8.75 -4.86
C ALA A 85 9.08 -10.03 -5.67
N PRO A 86 8.28 -10.01 -6.76
CA PRO A 86 8.04 -11.22 -7.57
C PRO A 86 9.17 -11.54 -8.57
N HIS A 87 10.07 -10.59 -8.85
CA HIS A 87 11.08 -10.67 -9.93
C HIS A 87 12.44 -10.04 -9.53
N GLU A 88 12.83 -10.09 -8.26
CA GLU A 88 13.98 -9.36 -7.72
C GLU A 88 15.29 -9.70 -8.47
N GLU A 89 15.58 -10.98 -8.71
CA GLU A 89 16.80 -11.40 -9.42
C GLU A 89 16.87 -10.92 -10.88
N SER A 90 15.76 -10.99 -11.62
CA SER A 90 15.77 -10.63 -13.04
C SER A 90 15.88 -9.13 -13.24
N VAL A 91 15.26 -8.33 -12.37
CA VAL A 91 15.36 -6.88 -12.44
C VAL A 91 16.75 -6.41 -12.00
N LEU A 92 17.35 -7.03 -10.97
CA LEU A 92 18.74 -6.73 -10.58
C LEU A 92 19.75 -7.10 -11.68
N TYR A 93 19.56 -8.25 -12.34
CA TYR A 93 20.40 -8.66 -13.46
C TYR A 93 20.29 -7.72 -14.68
N ASN A 94 19.11 -7.17 -14.94
CA ASN A 94 18.92 -6.19 -16.02
C ASN A 94 19.54 -4.83 -15.65
N LEU A 95 19.48 -4.44 -14.39
CA LEU A 95 20.09 -3.19 -13.90
C LEU A 95 21.62 -3.29 -13.81
N SER A 96 22.20 -4.48 -13.59
CA SER A 96 23.66 -4.65 -13.59
C SER A 96 24.29 -4.54 -14.99
N LYS A 97 23.47 -4.56 -16.04
CA LYS A 97 23.91 -4.44 -17.44
C LYS A 97 23.86 -3.01 -17.99
N VAL A 98 23.31 -2.08 -17.21
CA VAL A 98 23.27 -0.64 -17.51
C VAL A 98 24.45 0.03 -16.81
#